data_AF-A0A0C3DWC1-F1
#
_entry.id   AF-A0A0C3DWC1-F1
#
_cell.length_a   1.000
_cell.length_b   1.000
_cell.length_c   1.000
_cell.angle_alpha   90.00
_cell.angle_beta   90.00
_cell.angle_gamma   90.00
#
_symmetry.space_group_name_H-M   'P 1'
#
loop_
_entity.id
_entity.type
_entity.pdbx_description
1 polymer ?
#
loop_
_entity_poly.entity_id
_entity_poly.type
_entity_poly.pdbx_seq_one_letter_code
_entity_poly.pdbx_strand_id
1 'polypeptide(L)'
;MTKHSKNNTASSVFSYAEKRKTEYGTQRKRLGNESMRNFDACALCLQRARDPIACDRGHLFCKECAYTDLLTQKKDMKRQKERLERLKQDVEEEKARALEAVRERVLKDFEKGHLSLSSNLKVASTTSGSDTKESRPGKRKLDFDSTTVEALMREAEEAALRQIEKEQAEALRAKLPDFWLPSLTPTYSSSGPPSSLKDVKVQTMCRGGDPSHPINLKSFSPVQFSFAASGSRSSESTPAGNQGGNAEDKQFPICPSCKSNLSNNKVMFLMKHCSHVVCKVCTDSLIRPAKQCIVCDKTLDDRDIIELRREGTGFAGGGLAETTKSGLVFQG
;
A
#
# COMPACT_ATOMS: atom_id res chain seq x y z
N MET A 1 -28.80 41.75 -37.09
CA MET A 1 -28.14 41.79 -35.76
C MET A 1 -27.81 40.38 -35.32
N THR A 2 -26.54 39.98 -35.40
CA THR A 2 -26.06 38.71 -34.86
C THR A 2 -26.21 38.72 -33.34
N LYS A 3 -26.94 37.73 -32.80
CA LYS A 3 -27.20 37.62 -31.34
C LYS A 3 -25.87 37.45 -30.59
N HIS A 4 -25.42 38.51 -29.92
CA HIS A 4 -24.20 38.54 -29.09
C HIS A 4 -24.18 37.49 -27.96
N SER A 5 -25.34 36.97 -27.56
CA SER A 5 -25.46 35.92 -26.54
C SER A 5 -24.94 34.54 -26.97
N LYS A 6 -24.63 34.35 -28.26
CA LYS A 6 -24.02 33.12 -28.78
C LYS A 6 -22.51 33.24 -29.02
N ASN A 7 -21.90 34.36 -28.66
CA ASN A 7 -20.45 34.51 -28.75
C ASN A 7 -19.80 33.67 -27.64
N ASN A 8 -18.73 32.95 -27.97
CA ASN A 8 -18.00 32.10 -27.01
C ASN A 8 -17.52 32.86 -25.76
N THR A 9 -17.34 34.19 -25.85
CA THR A 9 -16.94 35.06 -24.75
C THR A 9 -18.08 35.50 -23.83
N ALA A 10 -19.34 35.17 -24.14
CA ALA A 10 -20.50 35.61 -23.36
C ALA A 10 -20.95 34.58 -22.30
N SER A 11 -20.43 33.34 -22.33
CA SER A 11 -20.72 32.32 -21.32
C SER A 11 -19.66 32.32 -20.22
N SER A 12 -20.09 32.31 -18.96
CA SER A 12 -19.21 32.16 -17.77
C SER A 12 -18.59 30.76 -17.65
N VAL A 13 -18.99 29.82 -18.50
CA VAL A 13 -18.47 28.44 -18.53
C VAL A 13 -17.63 28.26 -19.78
N PHE A 14 -16.35 27.91 -19.60
CA PHE A 14 -15.47 27.55 -20.71
C PHE A 14 -16.03 26.35 -21.49
N SER A 15 -16.03 26.47 -22.81
CA SER A 15 -16.32 25.35 -23.71
C SER A 15 -15.25 24.25 -23.61
N TYR A 16 -15.55 23.04 -24.09
CA TYR A 16 -14.59 21.94 -24.08
C TYR A 16 -13.29 22.29 -24.83
N ALA A 17 -13.39 23.03 -25.95
CA ALA A 17 -12.24 23.44 -26.73
C ALA A 17 -11.37 24.48 -26.00
N GLU A 18 -11.98 25.40 -25.25
CA GLU A 18 -11.27 26.37 -24.41
C GLU A 18 -10.61 25.70 -23.20
N LYS A 19 -11.32 24.77 -22.53
CA LYS A 19 -10.76 23.96 -21.42
C LYS A 19 -9.56 23.11 -21.84
N ARG A 20 -9.48 22.70 -23.10
CA ARG A 20 -8.31 21.98 -23.63
C ARG A 20 -7.12 22.90 -23.94
N LYS A 21 -7.36 24.19 -24.16
CA LYS A 21 -6.30 25.19 -24.41
C LYS A 21 -5.78 25.80 -23.12
N THR A 22 -6.58 25.80 -22.05
CA THR A 22 -6.15 26.27 -20.74
C THR A 22 -5.41 25.18 -19.97
N GLU A 23 -4.46 25.57 -19.13
CA GLU A 23 -3.69 24.64 -18.30
C GLU A 23 -4.35 24.33 -16.95
N TYR A 24 -5.49 24.95 -16.66
CA TYR A 24 -6.18 24.87 -15.37
C TYR A 24 -7.07 23.61 -15.23
N GLY A 25 -7.22 23.14 -13.99
CA GLY A 25 -8.05 21.97 -13.66
C GLY A 25 -7.40 20.62 -13.94
N THR A 26 -8.21 19.55 -13.96
CA THR A 26 -7.73 18.18 -14.19
C THR A 26 -7.54 17.93 -15.68
N GLN A 27 -6.29 17.80 -16.11
CA GLN A 27 -5.96 17.45 -17.49
C GLN A 27 -5.92 15.93 -17.65
N ARG A 28 -6.60 15.40 -18.67
CA ARG A 28 -6.56 13.99 -19.04
C ARG A 28 -5.97 13.88 -20.44
N LYS A 29 -4.89 13.11 -20.59
CA LYS A 29 -4.28 12.83 -21.90
C LYS A 29 -4.21 11.32 -22.11
N ARG A 30 -4.56 10.90 -23.33
CA ARG A 30 -4.37 9.52 -23.76
C ARG A 30 -2.94 9.32 -24.22
N LEU A 31 -2.33 8.24 -23.74
CA LEU A 31 -1.01 7.80 -24.12
C LEU A 31 -1.07 6.96 -25.39
N GLY A 32 -0.02 7.08 -26.22
CA GLY A 32 0.14 6.26 -27.42
C GLY A 32 0.73 4.88 -27.11
N ASN A 33 0.81 4.02 -28.13
CA ASN A 33 1.40 2.69 -28.00
C ASN A 33 2.85 2.69 -27.51
N GLU A 34 3.62 3.71 -27.88
CA GLU A 34 5.03 3.87 -27.48
C GLU A 34 5.21 4.10 -25.98
N SER A 35 4.18 4.59 -25.28
CA SER A 35 4.23 4.80 -23.83
C SER A 35 3.78 3.58 -23.04
N MET A 36 3.39 2.50 -23.72
CA MET A 36 2.90 1.27 -23.09
C MET A 36 3.99 0.22 -23.09
N ARG A 37 4.18 -0.49 -21.98
CA ARG A 37 5.18 -1.56 -21.88
C ARG A 37 4.85 -2.71 -22.83
N ASN A 38 5.87 -3.28 -23.46
CA ASN A 38 5.73 -4.50 -24.25
C ASN A 38 5.39 -5.70 -23.36
N PHE A 39 4.67 -6.68 -23.91
CA PHE A 39 4.21 -7.86 -23.18
C PHE A 39 5.34 -8.77 -22.69
N ASP A 40 6.49 -8.74 -23.37
CA ASP A 40 7.70 -9.49 -23.07
C ASP A 40 8.74 -8.65 -22.32
N ALA A 41 8.42 -7.40 -21.95
CA ALA A 41 9.30 -6.54 -21.19
C ALA A 41 9.11 -6.68 -19.68
N CYS A 42 10.23 -6.65 -18.96
CA CYS A 42 10.27 -6.67 -17.50
C CYS A 42 9.68 -5.38 -16.92
N ALA A 43 8.82 -5.49 -15.90
CA ALA A 43 8.20 -4.33 -15.26
C ALA A 43 9.18 -3.47 -14.42
N LEU A 44 10.38 -3.98 -14.12
CA LEU A 44 11.41 -3.24 -13.36
C LEU A 44 12.42 -2.54 -14.26
N CYS A 45 12.96 -3.22 -15.28
CA CYS A 45 13.98 -2.64 -16.17
C CYS A 45 13.43 -2.15 -17.52
N LEU A 46 12.16 -2.43 -17.85
CA LEU A 46 11.48 -2.06 -19.10
C LEU A 46 12.11 -2.61 -20.40
N GLN A 47 13.19 -3.38 -20.29
CA GLN A 47 13.79 -4.13 -21.38
C GLN A 47 13.13 -5.49 -21.54
N ARG A 48 13.34 -6.13 -22.71
CA ARG A 48 12.93 -7.52 -22.95
C ARG A 48 13.45 -8.43 -21.84
N ALA A 49 12.55 -9.20 -21.24
CA ALA A 49 12.84 -9.94 -20.02
C ALA A 49 13.82 -11.10 -20.29
N ARG A 50 14.92 -11.12 -19.52
CA ARG A 50 15.89 -12.22 -19.48
C ARG A 50 15.46 -13.20 -18.39
N ASP A 51 15.41 -14.49 -18.72
CA ASP A 51 14.85 -15.55 -17.86
C ASP A 51 13.56 -15.09 -17.18
N PRO A 52 12.48 -14.90 -17.97
CA PRO A 52 11.29 -14.24 -17.48
C PRO A 52 10.63 -15.06 -16.38
N ILE A 53 10.26 -14.37 -15.31
CA ILE A 53 9.45 -14.90 -14.21
C ILE A 53 8.21 -14.05 -14.05
N ALA A 54 7.10 -14.67 -13.66
CA ALA A 54 5.84 -13.99 -13.40
C ALA A 54 5.41 -14.15 -11.95
N CYS A 55 4.78 -13.11 -11.43
CA CYS A 55 4.07 -13.18 -10.14
C CYS A 55 2.68 -13.83 -10.32
N ASP A 56 2.04 -14.27 -9.24
CA ASP A 56 0.66 -14.79 -9.22
C ASP A 56 -0.39 -13.83 -9.84
N ARG A 57 -0.15 -12.51 -9.86
CA ARG A 57 -1.00 -11.53 -10.56
C ARG A 57 -0.63 -11.31 -12.03
N GLY A 58 0.37 -12.01 -12.55
CA GLY A 58 0.76 -11.98 -13.95
C GLY A 58 1.73 -10.88 -14.39
N HIS A 59 2.36 -10.16 -13.47
CA HIS A 59 3.40 -9.19 -13.83
C HIS A 59 4.71 -9.90 -14.17
N LEU A 60 5.35 -9.51 -15.28
CA LEU A 60 6.56 -10.12 -15.82
C LEU A 60 7.82 -9.40 -15.31
N PHE A 61 8.84 -10.16 -14.92
CA PHE A 61 10.13 -9.66 -14.45
C PHE A 61 11.28 -10.47 -15.00
N CYS A 62 12.47 -9.86 -15.09
CA CYS A 62 13.71 -10.63 -15.17
C CYS A 62 13.97 -11.29 -13.81
N LYS A 63 14.50 -12.52 -13.83
CA LYS A 63 14.87 -13.25 -12.60
C LYS A 63 15.79 -12.44 -11.69
N GLU A 64 16.82 -11.81 -12.27
CA GLU A 64 17.78 -10.97 -11.55
C GLU A 64 17.10 -9.74 -10.93
N CYS A 65 16.34 -8.98 -11.73
CA CYS A 65 15.67 -7.76 -11.26
C CYS A 65 14.68 -8.03 -10.12
N ALA A 66 13.91 -9.12 -10.22
CA ALA A 66 12.97 -9.48 -9.17
C ALA A 66 13.69 -9.87 -7.87
N TYR A 67 14.79 -10.63 -7.96
CA TYR A 67 15.54 -11.04 -6.79
C TYR A 67 16.28 -9.89 -6.13
N THR A 68 16.87 -8.97 -6.91
CA THR A 68 17.50 -7.77 -6.36
C THR A 68 16.47 -6.88 -5.67
N ASP A 69 15.29 -6.69 -6.26
CA ASP A 69 14.21 -5.91 -5.64
C ASP A 69 13.67 -6.56 -4.36
N LEU A 70 13.51 -7.88 -4.31
CA LEU A 70 13.12 -8.56 -3.07
C LEU A 70 14.18 -8.42 -1.97
N LEU A 71 15.46 -8.45 -2.34
CA LEU A 71 16.56 -8.28 -1.39
C LEU A 71 16.65 -6.85 -0.88
N THR A 72 16.46 -5.84 -1.73
CA THR A 72 16.42 -4.43 -1.29
C THR A 72 15.23 -4.19 -0.38
N GLN A 73 14.05 -4.67 -0.74
CA GLN A 73 12.87 -4.60 0.12
C GLN A 73 13.12 -5.26 1.46
N LYS A 74 13.70 -6.48 1.51
CA LYS A 74 14.04 -7.14 2.79
C LYS A 74 15.03 -6.34 3.64
N LYS A 75 16.02 -5.68 3.04
CA LYS A 75 16.96 -4.81 3.77
C LYS A 75 16.24 -3.59 4.33
N ASP A 76 15.36 -2.97 3.55
CA ASP A 76 14.57 -1.83 3.98
C ASP A 76 13.59 -2.22 5.10
N MET A 77 12.95 -3.38 4.99
CA MET A 77 12.09 -3.92 6.04
C MET A 77 12.88 -4.16 7.33
N LYS A 78 14.12 -4.64 7.27
CA LYS A 78 14.97 -4.81 8.45
C LYS A 78 15.28 -3.47 9.11
N ARG A 79 15.66 -2.46 8.32
CA ARG A 79 15.92 -1.09 8.81
C ARG A 79 14.68 -0.46 9.44
N GLN A 80 13.51 -0.67 8.81
CA GLN A 80 12.23 -0.18 9.34
C GLN A 80 11.85 -0.88 10.65
N LYS A 81 12.04 -2.20 10.75
CA LYS A 81 11.79 -2.95 11.99
C LYS A 81 12.68 -2.46 13.13
N GLU A 82 13.96 -2.29 12.90
CA GLU A 82 14.90 -1.76 13.90
C GLU A 82 14.52 -0.35 14.35
N ARG A 83 14.13 0.54 13.42
CA ARG A 83 13.63 1.88 13.76
C ARG A 83 12.34 1.82 14.58
N LEU A 84 11.41 0.94 14.22
CA LEU A 84 10.17 0.74 14.96
C LEU A 84 10.40 0.14 16.36
N GLU A 85 11.38 -0.73 16.52
CA GLU A 85 11.78 -1.30 17.81
C GLU A 85 12.38 -0.23 18.72
N ARG A 86 13.26 0.64 18.20
CA ARG A 86 13.79 1.79 18.97
C ARG A 86 12.69 2.73 19.45
N LEU A 87 11.79 3.12 18.54
CA LEU A 87 10.65 3.97 18.90
C LEU A 87 9.73 3.32 19.95
N LYS A 88 9.56 1.99 19.90
CA LYS A 88 8.80 1.26 20.93
C LYS A 88 9.51 1.30 22.28
N GLN A 89 10.82 1.12 22.31
CA GLN A 89 11.62 1.23 23.54
C GLN A 89 11.53 2.63 24.15
N ASP A 90 11.70 3.68 23.35
CA ASP A 90 11.58 5.08 23.82
C ASP A 90 10.20 5.35 24.43
N VAL A 91 9.14 4.86 23.79
CA VAL A 91 7.76 4.98 24.29
C VAL A 91 7.55 4.19 25.58
N GLU A 92 8.12 3.00 25.72
CA GLU A 92 8.04 2.19 26.94
C GLU A 92 8.80 2.84 28.12
N GLU A 93 9.95 3.46 27.84
CA GLU A 93 10.72 4.21 28.85
C GLU A 93 10.03 5.50 29.28
N GLU A 94 9.42 6.24 28.35
CA GLU A 94 8.58 7.40 28.69
C GLU A 94 7.36 6.99 29.52
N LYS A 95 6.78 5.83 29.21
CA LYS A 95 5.67 5.25 30.01
C LYS A 95 6.10 4.91 31.42
N ALA A 96 7.25 4.25 31.59
CA ALA A 96 7.79 3.91 32.91
C ALA A 96 8.05 5.19 33.74
N ARG A 97 8.71 6.19 33.15
CA ARG A 97 8.99 7.48 33.80
C ARG A 97 7.71 8.24 34.19
N ALA A 98 6.68 8.21 33.34
CA ALA A 98 5.39 8.82 33.65
C ALA A 98 4.68 8.12 34.82
N LEU A 99 4.72 6.79 34.86
CA LEU A 99 4.14 6.00 35.97
C LEU A 99 4.86 6.28 37.29
N GLU A 100 6.19 6.37 37.28
CA GLU A 100 7.00 6.73 38.45
C GLU A 100 6.69 8.14 38.94
N ALA A 101 6.67 9.14 38.04
CA ALA A 101 6.36 10.52 38.39
C ALA A 101 4.94 10.67 38.98
N VAL A 102 3.98 9.86 38.53
CA VAL A 102 2.63 9.86 39.10
C VAL A 102 2.59 9.18 40.45
N ARG A 103 3.26 8.03 40.63
CA ARG A 103 3.39 7.42 41.97
C ARG A 103 3.97 8.41 42.97
N GLU A 104 5.00 9.16 42.58
CA GLU A 104 5.58 10.21 43.42
C GLU A 104 4.60 11.37 43.71
N ARG A 105 3.79 11.80 42.73
CA ARG A 105 2.77 12.85 42.94
C ARG A 105 1.68 12.39 43.90
N VAL A 106 1.16 11.17 43.71
CA VAL A 106 0.14 10.59 44.59
C VAL A 106 0.66 10.47 46.02
N LEU A 107 1.92 10.03 46.21
CA LEU A 107 2.56 9.99 47.53
C LEU A 107 2.71 11.38 48.15
N LYS A 108 3.17 12.38 47.39
CA LYS A 108 3.31 13.77 47.88
C LYS A 108 1.97 14.41 48.23
N ASP A 109 0.94 14.16 47.44
CA ASP A 109 -0.41 14.67 47.71
C ASP A 109 -1.03 13.99 48.94
N PHE A 110 -0.76 12.69 49.14
CA PHE A 110 -1.12 11.96 50.35
C PHE A 110 -0.40 12.50 51.60
N GLU A 111 0.93 12.67 51.54
CA GLU A 111 1.72 13.26 52.63
C GLU A 111 1.26 14.68 52.98
N LYS A 112 0.98 15.49 51.97
CA LYS A 112 0.47 16.86 52.13
C LYS A 112 -0.95 16.86 52.71
N GLY A 113 -1.80 15.92 52.30
CA GLY A 113 -3.14 15.72 52.88
C GLY A 113 -3.07 15.33 54.35
N HIS A 114 -2.11 14.48 54.74
CA HIS A 114 -1.87 14.10 56.13
C HIS A 114 -1.34 15.28 56.97
N LEU A 115 -0.44 16.10 56.43
CA LEU A 115 0.05 17.33 57.06
C LEU A 115 -1.03 18.43 57.15
N SER A 116 -1.97 18.47 56.19
CA SER A 116 -3.12 19.39 56.20
C SER A 116 -4.18 19.01 57.24
N LEU A 117 -4.30 17.72 57.59
CA LEU A 117 -5.15 17.24 58.68
C LEU A 117 -4.60 17.63 60.07
N SER A 118 -3.30 17.89 60.21
CA SER A 118 -2.71 18.46 61.44
C SER A 118 -2.71 19.99 61.49
N SER A 119 -3.00 20.70 60.39
CA SER A 119 -2.83 22.16 60.32
C SER A 119 -4.07 22.98 59.97
N ASN A 120 -5.25 22.41 59.66
CA ASN A 120 -6.51 23.17 59.78
C ASN A 120 -7.78 22.30 59.86
N LEU A 121 -8.35 22.24 61.07
CA LEU A 121 -9.81 22.25 61.26
C LEU A 121 -10.35 23.60 60.74
N LYS A 122 -10.63 23.71 59.43
CA LYS A 122 -11.61 24.62 58.82
C LYS A 122 -11.53 24.53 57.30
N VAL A 123 -12.70 24.52 56.67
CA VAL A 123 -12.97 24.59 55.22
C VAL A 123 -13.07 23.23 54.53
N ALA A 124 -14.10 22.47 54.92
CA ALA A 124 -14.93 21.77 53.95
C ALA A 124 -16.12 22.69 53.64
N SER A 125 -16.00 23.52 52.62
CA SER A 125 -17.16 24.17 51.99
C SER A 125 -16.78 24.61 50.58
N THR A 126 -17.76 24.50 49.68
CA THR A 126 -17.69 24.68 48.21
C THR A 126 -17.14 23.44 47.49
N THR A 127 -17.90 22.64 46.75
CA THR A 127 -19.06 22.86 45.86
C THR A 127 -19.82 21.52 45.79
N SER A 128 -21.15 21.38 45.90
CA SER A 128 -22.20 21.83 44.97
C SER A 128 -23.59 21.38 45.51
N GLY A 129 -24.61 22.25 45.43
CA GLY A 129 -26.00 21.88 45.13
C GLY A 129 -26.99 21.40 46.22
N SER A 130 -27.88 22.31 46.61
CA SER A 130 -29.32 22.17 47.02
C SER A 130 -29.75 21.59 48.38
N ASP A 131 -30.09 22.52 49.28
CA ASP A 131 -31.17 22.61 50.28
C ASP A 131 -32.15 21.45 50.53
N THR A 132 -32.19 20.90 51.76
CA THR A 132 -33.08 21.35 52.86
C THR A 132 -33.08 20.38 54.06
N LYS A 133 -33.28 20.98 55.25
CA LYS A 133 -33.68 20.45 56.56
C LYS A 133 -32.61 20.09 57.61
N GLU A 134 -32.79 20.80 58.73
CA GLU A 134 -32.10 20.78 60.01
C GLU A 134 -31.96 19.38 60.64
N SER A 135 -30.81 19.11 61.26
CA SER A 135 -30.73 18.52 62.61
C SER A 135 -29.31 18.57 63.21
N ARG A 136 -29.23 19.21 64.39
CA ARG A 136 -28.31 19.08 65.55
C ARG A 136 -26.77 18.94 65.37
N PRO A 137 -25.97 19.63 66.21
CA PRO A 137 -24.52 19.47 66.28
C PRO A 137 -24.16 18.25 67.16
N GLY A 138 -24.23 17.05 66.58
CA GLY A 138 -23.65 15.85 67.17
C GLY A 138 -22.24 15.66 66.65
N LYS A 139 -21.23 15.70 67.53
CA LYS A 139 -19.84 15.35 67.22
C LYS A 139 -19.80 13.92 66.66
N ARG A 140 -19.81 13.78 65.33
CA ARG A 140 -19.46 12.53 64.67
C ARG A 140 -17.97 12.35 64.92
N LYS A 141 -17.60 11.36 65.74
CA LYS A 141 -16.24 10.84 65.73
C LYS A 141 -16.01 10.34 64.31
N LEU A 142 -15.11 11.00 63.57
CA LEU A 142 -14.58 10.48 62.32
C LEU A 142 -13.71 9.30 62.72
N ASP A 143 -14.30 8.10 62.73
CA ASP A 143 -13.54 6.87 62.86
C ASP A 143 -12.73 6.73 61.58
N PHE A 144 -11.41 6.90 61.72
CA PHE A 144 -10.45 6.86 60.63
C PHE A 144 -10.21 5.40 60.26
N ASP A 145 -11.13 4.81 59.49
CA ASP A 145 -11.03 3.43 59.05
C ASP A 145 -9.96 3.31 57.96
N SER A 146 -8.90 2.54 58.25
CA SER A 146 -7.78 2.27 57.34
C SER A 146 -8.23 1.79 55.95
N THR A 147 -9.31 1.03 55.90
CA THR A 147 -9.92 0.50 54.68
C THR A 147 -10.49 1.60 53.77
N THR A 148 -10.99 2.70 54.33
CA THR A 148 -11.53 3.83 53.56
C THR A 148 -10.43 4.68 52.94
N VAL A 149 -9.29 4.80 53.63
CA VAL A 149 -8.08 5.48 53.13
C VAL A 149 -7.47 4.70 51.97
N GLU A 150 -7.38 3.38 52.10
CA GLU A 150 -6.89 2.51 51.03
C GLU A 150 -7.79 2.56 49.78
N ALA A 151 -9.11 2.65 49.95
CA ALA A 151 -10.05 2.79 48.83
C ALA A 151 -9.89 4.13 48.09
N LEU A 152 -9.76 5.24 48.83
CA LEU A 152 -9.52 6.57 48.27
C LEU A 152 -8.18 6.66 47.53
N MET A 153 -7.14 6.00 48.06
CA MET A 153 -5.84 5.92 47.41
C MET A 153 -5.89 5.13 46.11
N ARG A 154 -6.58 3.99 46.08
CA ARG A 154 -6.77 3.21 44.84
C ARG A 154 -7.57 3.98 43.79
N GLU A 155 -8.61 4.72 44.19
CA GLU A 155 -9.40 5.52 43.26
C GLU A 155 -8.57 6.70 42.69
N ALA A 156 -7.74 7.34 43.51
CA ALA A 156 -6.81 8.38 43.08
C ALA A 156 -5.72 7.85 42.13
N GLU A 157 -5.17 6.67 42.43
CA GLU A 157 -4.22 5.97 41.55
C GLU A 157 -4.86 5.60 40.20
N GLU A 158 -6.07 5.05 40.20
CA GLU A 158 -6.80 4.68 38.98
C GLU A 158 -7.19 5.92 38.13
N ALA A 159 -7.60 7.02 38.77
CA ALA A 159 -7.90 8.27 38.08
C ALA A 159 -6.65 8.91 37.46
N ALA A 160 -5.52 8.88 38.16
CA ALA A 160 -4.25 9.39 37.66
C ALA A 160 -3.73 8.53 36.47
N LEU A 161 -3.86 7.20 36.55
CA LEU A 161 -3.52 6.30 35.44
C LEU A 161 -4.35 6.59 34.18
N ARG A 162 -5.66 6.84 34.32
CA ARG A 162 -6.53 7.19 33.18
C ARG A 162 -6.20 8.53 32.53
N GLN A 163 -5.73 9.51 33.30
CA GLN A 163 -5.27 10.79 32.74
C GLN A 163 -3.96 10.63 31.96
N ILE A 164 -3.01 9.84 32.49
CA ILE A 164 -1.76 9.51 31.79
C ILE A 164 -2.05 8.76 30.48
N GLU A 165 -2.95 7.79 30.50
CA GLU A 165 -3.30 7.04 29.28
C GLU A 165 -3.82 7.97 28.18
N LYS A 166 -4.59 9.01 28.53
CA LYS A 166 -5.05 10.03 27.58
C LYS A 166 -3.92 10.92 27.08
N GLU A 167 -3.11 11.47 27.98
CA GLU A 167 -1.96 12.33 27.62
C GLU A 167 -0.93 11.57 26.78
N GLN A 168 -0.67 10.31 27.10
CA GLN A 168 0.21 9.45 26.32
C GLN A 168 -0.41 9.06 24.99
N ALA A 169 -1.72 8.82 24.91
CA ALA A 169 -2.39 8.56 23.64
C ALA A 169 -2.36 9.79 22.72
N GLU A 170 -2.47 11.00 23.28
CA GLU A 170 -2.36 12.26 22.56
C GLU A 170 -0.91 12.55 22.13
N ALA A 171 0.07 12.31 23.01
CA ALA A 171 1.49 12.43 22.70
C ALA A 171 1.92 11.40 21.63
N LEU A 172 1.40 10.16 21.71
CA LEU A 172 1.61 9.15 20.67
C LEU A 172 0.95 9.58 19.37
N ARG A 173 -0.27 10.12 19.39
CA ARG A 173 -0.91 10.68 18.19
C ARG A 173 -0.12 11.82 17.57
N ALA A 174 0.56 12.63 18.37
CA ALA A 174 1.43 13.71 17.91
C ALA A 174 2.79 13.20 17.37
N LYS A 175 3.28 12.04 17.84
CA LYS A 175 4.51 11.38 17.37
C LYS A 175 4.30 10.41 16.20
N LEU A 176 3.07 9.91 16.01
CA LEU A 176 2.68 9.02 14.91
C LEU A 176 2.56 9.64 13.51
N PRO A 177 2.55 10.99 13.27
CA PRO A 177 2.61 11.53 11.92
C PRO A 177 4.07 11.57 11.43
N ASP A 178 4.77 10.44 11.54
CA ASP A 178 6.11 10.30 11.00
C ASP A 178 6.01 10.06 9.48
N PHE A 179 6.08 11.18 8.74
CA PHE A 179 6.26 11.27 7.28
C PHE A 179 7.38 10.35 6.74
N TRP A 180 8.29 9.91 7.60
CA TRP A 180 9.47 9.10 7.29
C TRP A 180 9.24 7.59 7.25
N LEU A 181 8.05 7.10 7.61
CA LEU A 181 7.64 5.70 7.48
C LEU A 181 6.69 5.56 6.29
N PRO A 182 7.13 4.98 5.14
CA PRO A 182 6.28 4.77 3.98
C PRO A 182 5.00 3.95 4.24
N SER A 183 4.92 3.23 5.37
CA SER A 183 3.70 2.53 5.79
C SER A 183 2.68 3.42 6.52
N LEU A 184 3.09 4.62 6.94
CA LEU A 184 2.26 5.64 7.59
C LEU A 184 1.95 6.82 6.64
N THR A 185 2.49 6.81 5.42
CA THR A 185 2.11 7.80 4.42
C THR A 185 0.69 7.51 3.92
N PRO A 186 -0.15 8.55 3.75
CA PRO A 186 -1.57 8.38 3.40
C PRO A 186 -1.79 7.70 2.03
N THR A 187 -0.77 7.61 1.19
CA THR A 187 -0.82 6.90 -0.10
C THR A 187 -0.64 5.39 0.02
N TYR A 188 -0.10 4.87 1.13
CA TYR A 188 0.22 3.45 1.29
C TYR A 188 -0.84 2.67 2.08
N SER A 189 -1.63 3.33 2.93
CA SER A 189 -2.70 2.69 3.68
C SER A 189 -3.99 2.60 2.84
N SER A 190 -4.20 1.48 2.16
CA SER A 190 -5.52 1.12 1.61
C SER A 190 -6.58 0.85 2.71
N SER A 191 -6.19 0.87 3.99
CA SER A 191 -7.02 0.52 5.15
C SER A 191 -6.90 1.50 6.32
N GLY A 192 -6.88 2.81 6.05
CA GLY A 192 -6.86 3.85 7.08
C GLY A 192 -5.55 3.96 7.88
N PRO A 193 -5.39 5.03 8.68
CA PRO A 193 -4.19 5.22 9.50
C PRO A 193 -4.10 4.09 10.54
N PRO A 194 -2.93 3.44 10.71
CA PRO A 194 -2.81 2.35 11.66
C PRO A 194 -2.99 2.87 13.09
N SER A 195 -3.86 2.19 13.85
CA SER A 195 -4.19 2.51 15.23
C SER A 195 -3.08 2.10 16.21
N SER A 196 -2.14 1.24 15.81
CA SER A 196 -1.00 0.86 16.65
C SER A 196 0.27 0.51 15.85
N LEU A 197 1.44 0.68 16.49
CA LEU A 197 2.76 0.30 15.95
C LEU A 197 2.95 -1.23 15.82
N LYS A 198 1.99 -2.04 16.28
CA LYS A 198 2.01 -3.51 16.16
C LYS A 198 1.34 -3.99 14.88
N ASP A 199 0.54 -3.14 14.23
CA ASP A 199 -0.25 -3.50 13.05
C ASP A 199 0.49 -3.30 11.72
N VAL A 200 1.73 -2.78 11.75
CA VAL A 200 2.54 -2.58 10.54
C VAL A 200 3.10 -3.93 10.07
N LYS A 201 2.31 -4.65 9.28
CA LYS A 201 2.73 -5.91 8.66
C LYS A 201 3.70 -5.63 7.50
N VAL A 202 4.98 -5.63 7.80
CA VAL A 202 6.02 -5.41 6.78
C VAL A 202 6.16 -6.68 5.92
N GLN A 203 5.68 -6.61 4.67
CA GLN A 203 5.79 -7.68 3.67
C GLN A 203 6.47 -7.15 2.41
N THR A 204 7.13 -8.02 1.66
CA THR A 204 7.63 -7.70 0.32
C THR A 204 6.46 -7.50 -0.65
N MET A 205 6.52 -6.45 -1.45
CA MET A 205 5.43 -6.00 -2.33
C MET A 205 5.89 -5.99 -3.78
N CYS A 206 5.01 -6.37 -4.70
CA CYS A 206 5.25 -6.24 -6.13
C CYS A 206 5.17 -4.78 -6.54
N ARG A 207 6.25 -4.26 -7.12
CA ARG A 207 6.32 -2.90 -7.68
C ARG A 207 5.84 -2.79 -9.13
N GLY A 208 5.58 -3.92 -9.80
CA GLY A 208 5.20 -3.96 -11.21
C GLY A 208 3.71 -3.74 -11.50
N GLY A 209 2.87 -3.43 -10.50
CA GLY A 209 1.44 -3.23 -10.75
C GLY A 209 0.73 -2.43 -9.66
N ASP A 210 -0.29 -1.70 -10.10
CA ASP A 210 -1.17 -0.91 -9.25
C ASP A 210 -2.54 -1.59 -9.14
N PRO A 211 -3.03 -1.96 -7.94
CA PRO A 211 -2.40 -1.79 -6.63
C PRO A 211 -1.29 -2.81 -6.36
N SER A 212 -0.30 -2.38 -5.58
CA SER A 212 0.79 -3.23 -5.09
C SER A 212 0.23 -4.41 -4.26
N HIS A 213 0.88 -5.55 -4.33
CA HIS A 213 0.42 -6.78 -3.66
C HIS A 213 1.58 -7.54 -3.05
N PRO A 214 1.32 -8.31 -1.98
CA PRO A 214 2.37 -9.06 -1.32
C PRO A 214 2.89 -10.18 -2.22
N ILE A 215 4.21 -10.33 -2.25
CA ILE A 215 4.91 -11.35 -3.04
C ILE A 215 6.00 -12.02 -2.22
N ASN A 216 6.27 -13.28 -2.50
CA ASN A 216 7.33 -14.06 -1.86
C ASN A 216 8.23 -14.68 -2.93
N LEU A 217 9.44 -15.12 -2.57
CA LEU A 217 10.34 -15.80 -3.51
C LEU A 217 9.71 -17.04 -4.17
N LYS A 218 8.84 -17.75 -3.45
CA LYS A 218 8.13 -18.94 -3.94
C LYS A 218 6.89 -18.62 -4.79
N SER A 219 6.41 -17.37 -4.80
CA SER A 219 5.24 -16.98 -5.59
C SER A 219 5.58 -16.66 -7.04
N PHE A 220 6.86 -16.78 -7.42
CA PHE A 220 7.27 -16.60 -8.81
C PHE A 220 7.22 -17.91 -9.57
N SER A 221 6.57 -17.89 -10.73
CA SER A 221 6.58 -18.98 -11.69
C SER A 221 7.48 -18.62 -12.88
N PRO A 222 8.36 -19.51 -13.35
CA PRO A 222 9.11 -19.28 -14.57
C PRO A 222 8.16 -19.18 -15.76
N VAL A 223 8.57 -18.40 -16.77
CA VAL A 223 7.83 -18.18 -18.00
C VAL A 223 8.70 -18.64 -19.16
N GLN A 224 8.14 -19.47 -20.03
CA GLN A 224 8.81 -19.94 -21.23
C GLN A 224 7.94 -19.61 -22.44
N PHE A 225 8.43 -18.70 -23.26
CA PHE A 225 7.82 -18.40 -24.54
C PHE A 225 8.27 -19.44 -25.58
N SER A 226 7.33 -19.92 -26.40
CA SER A 226 7.64 -20.71 -27.58
C SER A 226 7.98 -19.78 -28.73
N PHE A 227 9.02 -20.08 -29.51
CA PHE A 227 9.42 -19.31 -30.68
C PHE A 227 9.22 -20.17 -31.93
N ALA A 228 8.87 -19.53 -33.05
CA ALA A 228 8.81 -20.23 -34.32
C ALA A 228 10.24 -20.68 -34.68
N ALA A 229 10.43 -21.98 -34.94
CA ALA A 229 11.71 -22.47 -35.43
C ALA A 229 12.03 -21.77 -36.76
N SER A 230 13.05 -20.91 -36.77
CA SER A 230 13.67 -20.48 -38.01
C SER A 230 14.27 -21.72 -38.63
N GLY A 231 13.67 -22.23 -39.71
CA GLY A 231 14.16 -23.41 -40.40
C GLY A 231 15.65 -23.28 -40.69
N SER A 232 16.38 -24.39 -40.48
CA SER A 232 17.72 -24.59 -41.04
C SER A 232 17.73 -24.12 -42.49
N ARG A 233 18.41 -23.00 -42.77
CA ARG A 233 18.80 -22.63 -44.11
C ARG A 233 20.32 -22.69 -44.15
N SER A 234 20.74 -23.72 -44.87
CA SER A 234 22.06 -23.97 -45.42
C SER A 234 22.80 -22.71 -45.84
N SER A 235 24.11 -22.75 -45.61
CA SER A 235 25.13 -21.94 -46.28
C SER A 235 24.85 -21.81 -47.78
N GLU A 236 24.47 -20.63 -48.24
CA GLU A 236 24.77 -20.16 -49.60
C GLU A 236 24.69 -18.63 -49.60
N SER A 237 25.77 -18.02 -50.06
CA SER A 237 26.19 -16.63 -49.84
C SER A 237 25.43 -15.62 -50.70
N THR A 238 25.27 -14.38 -50.21
CA THR A 238 25.66 -13.12 -50.91
C THR A 238 25.66 -11.95 -49.92
N PRO A 239 26.75 -11.14 -49.79
CA PRO A 239 26.87 -10.08 -48.80
C PRO A 239 26.60 -8.68 -49.37
N ALA A 240 25.75 -7.87 -48.73
CA ALA A 240 25.79 -6.42 -48.85
C ALA A 240 25.00 -5.76 -47.69
N GLY A 241 25.66 -4.86 -46.94
CA GLY A 241 25.00 -3.92 -46.05
C GLY A 241 25.22 -4.17 -44.56
N ASN A 242 26.32 -3.62 -44.06
CA ASN A 242 26.75 -3.58 -42.67
C ASN A 242 25.70 -2.92 -41.75
N GLN A 243 25.13 -3.68 -40.81
CA GLN A 243 24.59 -3.20 -39.52
C GLN A 243 24.47 -4.39 -38.57
N GLY A 244 25.44 -4.50 -37.64
CA GLY A 244 25.54 -5.57 -36.64
C GLY A 244 24.45 -5.49 -35.58
N GLY A 245 23.27 -6.02 -35.89
CA GLY A 245 22.25 -6.41 -34.90
C GLY A 245 22.07 -7.92 -34.94
N ASN A 246 22.30 -8.59 -33.81
CA ASN A 246 22.18 -10.05 -33.69
C ASN A 246 20.82 -10.52 -34.25
N ALA A 247 20.85 -11.43 -35.22
CA ALA A 247 19.66 -11.94 -35.90
C ALA A 247 18.71 -12.75 -34.98
N GLU A 248 19.15 -13.04 -33.75
CA GLU A 248 18.40 -13.77 -32.72
C GLU A 248 17.35 -12.90 -32.01
N ASP A 249 17.49 -11.57 -32.08
CA ASP A 249 16.63 -10.61 -31.36
C ASP A 249 15.26 -10.34 -32.03
N LYS A 250 15.00 -10.89 -33.22
CA LYS A 250 13.76 -10.67 -33.98
C LYS A 250 12.81 -11.88 -34.02
N GLN A 251 13.04 -12.90 -33.19
CA GLN A 251 12.10 -14.02 -33.10
C GLN A 251 10.90 -13.62 -32.24
N PHE A 252 9.74 -13.46 -32.90
CA PHE A 252 8.49 -13.19 -32.22
C PHE A 252 7.99 -14.46 -31.51
N PRO A 253 7.58 -14.37 -30.23
CA PRO A 253 7.01 -15.50 -29.53
C PRO A 253 5.65 -15.87 -30.11
N ILE A 254 5.38 -17.17 -30.19
CA ILE A 254 4.18 -17.77 -30.77
C ILE A 254 3.42 -18.59 -29.73
N CYS A 255 2.10 -18.69 -29.90
CA CYS A 255 1.30 -19.63 -29.15
C CYS A 255 1.58 -21.07 -29.64
N PRO A 256 1.87 -22.04 -28.76
CA PRO A 256 2.20 -23.41 -29.17
C PRO A 256 1.02 -24.13 -29.85
N SER A 257 -0.22 -23.78 -29.51
CA SER A 257 -1.41 -24.47 -30.04
C SER A 257 -1.86 -23.91 -31.40
N CYS A 258 -2.05 -22.58 -31.50
CA CYS A 258 -2.55 -21.95 -32.74
C CYS A 258 -1.44 -21.36 -33.62
N LYS A 259 -0.17 -21.43 -33.20
CA LYS A 259 1.00 -20.88 -33.90
C LYS A 259 0.90 -19.39 -34.24
N SER A 260 -0.06 -18.69 -33.64
CA SER A 260 -0.25 -17.26 -33.88
C SER A 260 0.76 -16.44 -33.05
N ASN A 261 1.28 -15.36 -33.63
CA ASN A 261 2.21 -14.45 -32.95
C ASN A 261 1.54 -13.84 -31.70
N LEU A 262 2.25 -13.86 -30.59
CA LEU A 262 1.87 -13.19 -29.35
C LEU A 262 2.25 -11.71 -29.44
N SER A 263 1.36 -10.83 -28.99
CA SER A 263 1.55 -9.39 -29.01
C SER A 263 0.75 -8.73 -27.90
N ASN A 264 0.99 -7.44 -27.64
CA ASN A 264 0.23 -6.64 -26.64
C ASN A 264 -1.29 -6.67 -26.84
N ASN A 265 -1.77 -7.04 -28.02
CA ASN A 265 -3.20 -7.06 -28.32
C ASN A 265 -3.90 -8.32 -27.83
N LYS A 266 -3.15 -9.41 -27.64
CA LYS A 266 -3.69 -10.71 -27.23
C LYS A 266 -3.53 -10.87 -25.73
N VAL A 267 -4.60 -11.29 -25.06
CA VAL A 267 -4.52 -11.78 -23.67
C VAL A 267 -3.85 -13.14 -23.68
N MET A 268 -2.90 -13.33 -22.77
CA MET A 268 -2.10 -14.54 -22.66
C MET A 268 -2.22 -15.11 -21.25
N PHE A 269 -2.16 -16.43 -21.16
CA PHE A 269 -2.18 -17.16 -19.91
C PHE A 269 -0.90 -17.97 -19.78
N LEU A 270 -0.36 -17.99 -18.55
CA LEU A 270 0.75 -18.80 -18.13
C LEU A 270 0.24 -19.97 -17.31
N MET A 271 0.78 -21.15 -17.59
CA MET A 271 0.52 -22.36 -16.81
C MET A 271 1.61 -22.53 -15.74
N LYS A 272 1.25 -22.41 -14.46
CA LYS A 272 2.22 -22.34 -13.33
C LYS A 272 3.16 -23.55 -13.23
N HIS A 273 2.66 -24.76 -13.45
CA HIS A 273 3.42 -26.02 -13.30
C HIS A 273 4.35 -26.37 -14.47
N CYS A 274 4.12 -25.78 -15.64
CA CYS A 274 4.87 -26.11 -16.86
C CYS A 274 5.46 -24.90 -17.58
N SER A 275 5.27 -23.69 -17.07
CA SER A 275 5.81 -22.44 -17.59
C SER A 275 5.44 -22.09 -19.03
N HIS A 276 4.54 -22.82 -19.68
CA HIS A 276 4.12 -22.54 -21.05
C HIS A 276 3.13 -21.38 -21.11
N VAL A 277 3.33 -20.50 -22.10
CA VAL A 277 2.43 -19.36 -22.38
C VAL A 277 1.54 -19.68 -23.58
N VAL A 278 0.23 -19.47 -23.40
CA VAL A 278 -0.80 -19.77 -24.40
C VAL A 278 -1.73 -18.56 -24.56
N CYS A 279 -2.30 -18.36 -25.75
CA CYS A 279 -3.27 -17.30 -25.95
C CYS A 279 -4.62 -17.60 -25.28
N LYS A 280 -5.41 -16.56 -25.01
CA LYS A 280 -6.75 -16.68 -24.41
C LYS A 280 -7.64 -17.69 -25.13
N VAL A 281 -7.72 -17.62 -26.46
CA VAL A 281 -8.60 -18.49 -27.26
C VAL A 281 -8.29 -19.96 -27.00
N CYS A 282 -7.03 -20.36 -27.10
CA CYS A 282 -6.61 -21.75 -26.85
C CYS A 282 -6.74 -22.15 -25.38
N THR A 283 -6.58 -21.20 -24.45
CA THR A 283 -6.78 -21.48 -23.01
C THR A 283 -8.24 -21.81 -22.72
N ASP A 284 -9.17 -21.00 -23.24
CA ASP A 284 -10.60 -21.17 -23.00
C ASP A 284 -11.18 -22.37 -23.76
N SER A 285 -10.68 -22.67 -24.97
CA SER A 285 -11.21 -23.77 -25.79
C SER A 285 -10.58 -25.14 -25.54
N LEU A 286 -9.32 -25.21 -25.10
CA LEU A 286 -8.59 -26.47 -24.96
C LEU A 286 -8.15 -26.74 -23.52
N ILE A 287 -7.56 -25.76 -22.82
CA ILE A 287 -6.96 -25.98 -21.48
C ILE A 287 -8.02 -26.06 -20.39
N ARG A 288 -8.94 -25.09 -20.31
CA ARG A 288 -10.00 -25.07 -19.29
C ARG A 288 -10.92 -26.29 -19.35
N PRO A 289 -11.43 -26.75 -20.52
CA PRO A 289 -12.28 -27.93 -20.56
C PRO A 289 -11.50 -29.22 -20.26
N ALA A 290 -10.24 -29.32 -20.71
CA ALA A 290 -9.44 -30.53 -20.51
C ALA A 290 -8.65 -30.56 -19.18
N LYS A 291 -8.56 -29.45 -18.46
CA LYS A 291 -7.77 -29.26 -17.22
C LYS A 291 -6.33 -29.77 -17.32
N GLN A 292 -5.73 -29.64 -18.50
CA GLN A 292 -4.39 -30.14 -18.79
C GLN A 292 -3.65 -29.20 -19.75
N CYS A 293 -2.32 -29.18 -19.64
CA CYS A 293 -1.48 -28.39 -20.53
C CYS A 293 -1.35 -29.04 -21.91
N ILE A 294 -1.51 -28.28 -22.99
CA ILE A 294 -1.45 -28.76 -24.38
C ILE A 294 -0.03 -29.19 -24.82
N VAL A 295 1.01 -28.71 -24.15
CA VAL A 295 2.41 -28.94 -24.56
C VAL A 295 3.02 -30.14 -23.83
N CYS A 296 2.63 -30.39 -22.59
CA CYS A 296 3.28 -31.38 -21.73
C CYS A 296 2.32 -32.25 -20.92
N ASP A 297 1.01 -32.17 -21.20
CA ASP A 297 -0.06 -32.98 -20.63
C ASP A 297 -0.12 -33.03 -19.09
N LYS A 298 0.51 -32.06 -18.41
CA LYS A 298 0.41 -31.92 -16.95
C LYS A 298 -0.99 -31.46 -16.58
N THR A 299 -1.56 -32.06 -15.54
CA THR A 299 -2.83 -31.66 -14.94
C THR A 299 -2.72 -30.27 -14.32
N LEU A 300 -3.72 -29.43 -14.53
CA LEU A 300 -3.76 -28.05 -14.08
C LEU A 300 -5.10 -27.74 -13.40
N ASP A 301 -5.03 -27.03 -12.28
CA ASP A 301 -6.21 -26.44 -11.67
C ASP A 301 -6.46 -25.01 -12.20
N ASP A 302 -7.69 -24.51 -12.03
CA ASP A 302 -8.05 -23.14 -12.45
C ASP A 302 -7.18 -22.05 -11.78
N ARG A 303 -6.60 -22.34 -10.62
CA ARG A 303 -5.70 -21.44 -9.88
C ARG A 303 -4.30 -21.37 -10.47
N ASP A 304 -3.91 -22.38 -11.23
CA ASP A 304 -2.57 -22.47 -11.85
C ASP A 304 -2.51 -21.75 -13.20
N ILE A 305 -3.65 -21.27 -13.69
CA ILE A 305 -3.80 -20.51 -14.91
C ILE A 305 -3.71 -19.01 -14.56
N ILE A 306 -2.52 -18.43 -14.76
CA ILE A 306 -2.25 -17.03 -14.44
C ILE A 306 -2.41 -16.18 -15.69
N GLU A 307 -3.25 -15.14 -15.66
CA GLU A 307 -3.34 -14.17 -16.75
C GLU A 307 -2.13 -13.24 -16.73
N LEU A 308 -1.33 -13.19 -17.80
CA LEU A 308 -0.20 -12.28 -17.89
C LEU A 308 -0.68 -10.83 -18.13
N ARG A 309 -0.25 -9.92 -17.27
CA ARG A 309 -0.60 -8.50 -17.31
C ARG A 309 0.16 -7.80 -18.43
N ARG A 310 -0.60 -7.41 -19.45
CA ARG A 310 -0.15 -6.59 -20.57
C ARG A 310 -0.57 -5.13 -20.37
N GLU A 311 0.25 -4.23 -20.87
CA GLU A 311 -0.09 -2.82 -20.97
C GLU A 311 -0.56 -2.50 -22.38
N GLY A 312 -1.65 -1.73 -22.44
CA GLY A 312 -2.33 -1.43 -23.69
C GLY A 312 -3.30 -2.47 -24.16
N THR A 313 -4.26 -2.01 -24.95
CA THR A 313 -5.07 -2.86 -25.81
C THR A 313 -4.90 -2.34 -27.22
N GLY A 314 -4.94 -3.19 -28.24
CA GLY A 314 -4.79 -2.75 -29.64
C GLY A 314 -5.86 -1.79 -30.14
N PHE A 315 -6.70 -1.27 -29.25
CA PHE A 315 -7.76 -0.32 -29.52
C PHE A 315 -7.46 0.98 -28.77
N ALA A 316 -7.48 2.11 -29.48
CA ALA A 316 -7.30 3.45 -28.92
C ALA A 316 -8.30 3.80 -27.80
N GLY A 317 -9.41 3.05 -27.71
CA GLY A 317 -10.45 3.17 -26.69
C GLY A 317 -10.21 2.34 -25.42
N GLY A 318 -9.38 1.29 -25.46
CA GLY A 318 -9.32 0.28 -24.40
C GLY A 318 -8.02 0.30 -23.59
N GLY A 319 -8.15 0.15 -22.27
CA GLY A 319 -7.03 -0.04 -21.34
C GLY A 319 -6.74 1.14 -20.42
N LEU A 320 -5.66 1.04 -19.65
CA LEU A 320 -5.19 2.01 -18.66
C LEU A 320 -4.41 3.20 -19.29
N ALA A 321 -4.57 3.46 -20.59
CA ALA A 321 -3.77 4.41 -21.35
C ALA A 321 -4.20 5.89 -21.17
N GLU A 322 -4.80 6.24 -20.02
CA GLU A 322 -5.14 7.62 -19.68
C GLU A 322 -4.32 8.08 -18.49
N THR A 323 -3.57 9.17 -18.66
CA THR A 323 -2.92 9.86 -17.55
C THR A 323 -3.74 11.07 -17.16
N THR A 324 -3.89 11.25 -15.85
CA THR A 324 -4.60 12.37 -15.27
C THR A 324 -3.64 13.21 -14.44
N LYS A 325 -3.50 14.50 -14.77
CA LYS A 325 -2.78 15.48 -13.96
C LYS A 325 -3.82 16.37 -13.28
N SER A 326 -3.95 16.26 -11.97
CA SER A 326 -4.77 17.17 -11.18
C SER A 326 -4.03 18.50 -11.00
N GLY A 327 -4.51 19.55 -11.69
CA GLY A 327 -4.05 20.93 -11.48
C GLY A 327 -4.96 21.69 -10.52
N LEU A 328 -4.53 22.90 -10.15
CA LEU A 328 -5.38 23.84 -9.42
C LEU A 328 -6.61 24.17 -10.27
N VAL A 329 -7.78 24.06 -9.67
CA VAL A 329 -9.04 24.43 -10.32
C VAL A 329 -9.05 25.95 -10.46
N PHE A 330 -9.41 26.45 -11.64
CA PHE A 330 -9.64 27.87 -11.84
C PHE A 330 -10.80 28.30 -10.91
N GLN A 331 -10.49 29.03 -9.84
CA GLN A 331 -11.48 29.73 -9.03
C GLN A 331 -11.74 31.07 -9.72
N GLY A 332 -12.83 31.13 -10.49
CA GLY A 332 -13.36 32.35 -11.08
C GLY A 332 -14.84 32.44 -10.81
#